data_AF-A0A3B9HIA2-F1
#
_entry.id   AF-A0A3B9HIA2-F1
#
_cell.length_a   1.000
_cell.length_b   1.000
_cell.length_c   1.000
_cell.angle_alpha   90.00
_cell.angle_beta   90.00
_cell.angle_gamma   90.00
#
_symmetry.space_group_name_H-M   'P 1'
#
loop_
_entity.id
_entity.type
_entity.pdbx_description
1 polymer ?
#
loop_
_entity_poly.entity_id
_entity_poly.type
_entity_poly.pdbx_seq_one_letter_code
_entity_poly.pdbx_strand_id
1 'polypeptide(L)'
;MAVNSEYKCRVRKPSDFDEFWAEVLFEVGRIDLVPDCVEDDLRSTAEISVYQVFYNSLDNVRVSGWYAIPRHNDGDLPSILLVPGYQSDPP
;
A
#
# COMPACT_ATOMS: atom_id res chain seq x y z
N MET A 1 8.85 3.75 -29.99
CA MET A 1 8.11 5.03 -30.01
C MET A 1 9.02 6.10 -29.47
N ALA A 2 9.19 7.23 -30.19
CA ALA A 2 9.92 8.37 -29.64
C ALA A 2 9.01 9.09 -28.63
N VAL A 3 9.51 9.31 -27.41
CA VAL A 3 8.80 10.08 -26.38
C VAL A 3 8.84 11.56 -26.77
N ASN A 4 7.68 12.23 -26.78
CA ASN A 4 7.61 13.66 -27.01
C ASN A 4 7.88 14.42 -25.71
N SER A 5 9.04 15.07 -25.59
CA SER A 5 9.43 15.85 -24.42
C SER A 5 8.56 17.09 -24.18
N GLU A 6 7.83 17.56 -25.19
CA GLU A 6 6.97 18.74 -25.14
C GLU A 6 5.50 18.42 -24.84
N TYR A 7 5.16 17.14 -24.63
CA TYR A 7 3.78 16.77 -24.34
C TYR A 7 3.30 17.38 -23.02
N LYS A 8 2.21 18.15 -23.08
CA LYS A 8 1.52 18.68 -21.90
C LYS A 8 0.20 17.93 -21.69
N CYS A 9 -0.05 17.54 -20.43
CA CYS A 9 -1.27 16.87 -20.02
C CYS A 9 -2.51 17.72 -20.39
N ARG A 10 -3.55 17.07 -20.91
CA ARG A 10 -4.84 17.71 -21.26
C ARG A 10 -5.92 17.52 -20.20
N VAL A 11 -5.63 16.74 -19.16
CA VAL A 11 -6.56 16.51 -18.04
C VAL A 11 -6.73 17.82 -17.27
N ARG A 12 -7.98 18.19 -17.01
CA ARG A 12 -8.32 19.36 -16.20
C ARG A 12 -8.57 18.91 -14.77
N LYS A 13 -7.85 19.50 -13.82
CA LYS A 13 -8.12 19.32 -12.38
C LYS A 13 -9.53 19.87 -12.08
N PRO A 14 -10.43 19.07 -11.48
CA PRO A 14 -11.72 19.56 -10.99
C PRO A 14 -11.54 20.70 -9.97
N SER A 15 -12.53 21.59 -9.86
CA SER A 15 -12.47 22.75 -8.95
C SER A 15 -12.49 22.36 -7.46
N ASP A 16 -13.02 21.18 -7.16
CA ASP A 16 -13.23 20.58 -5.84
C ASP A 16 -12.20 19.51 -5.50
N PHE A 17 -11.17 19.30 -6.34
CA PHE A 17 -10.22 18.18 -6.16
C PHE A 17 -9.59 18.11 -4.76
N ASP A 18 -9.19 19.25 -4.20
CA ASP A 18 -8.53 19.27 -2.88
C ASP A 18 -9.54 19.00 -1.76
N GLU A 19 -10.78 19.46 -1.91
CA GLU A 19 -11.89 19.19 -0.98
C GLU A 19 -12.26 17.70 -1.00
N PHE A 20 -12.43 17.13 -2.20
CA PHE A 20 -12.69 15.69 -2.38
C PHE A 20 -11.64 14.81 -1.69
N TRP A 21 -10.35 15.07 -1.90
CA TRP A 21 -9.30 14.26 -1.26
C TRP A 21 -9.21 14.50 0.24
N ALA A 22 -9.50 15.71 0.72
CA ALA A 22 -9.57 15.98 2.15
C ALA A 22 -10.71 15.21 2.82
N GLU A 23 -11.88 15.12 2.17
CA GLU A 23 -13.03 14.34 2.63
C GLU A 23 -12.69 12.84 2.66
N VAL A 24 -12.15 12.27 1.58
CA VAL A 24 -11.74 10.86 1.53
C VAL A 24 -10.73 10.52 2.62
N LEU A 25 -9.74 11.39 2.85
CA LEU A 25 -8.75 11.20 3.93
C LEU A 25 -9.36 11.33 5.33
N PHE A 26 -10.33 12.24 5.51
CA PHE A 26 -11.08 12.37 6.76
C PHE A 26 -11.93 11.12 7.04
N GLU A 27 -12.59 10.58 6.02
CA GLU A 27 -13.42 9.38 6.13
C GLU A 27 -12.58 8.16 6.52
N VAL A 28 -11.50 7.87 5.77
CA VAL A 28 -10.64 6.72 6.08
C VAL A 28 -9.94 6.86 7.44
N GLY A 29 -9.60 8.09 7.87
CA GLY A 29 -8.98 8.36 9.16
C GLY A 29 -9.88 8.05 10.37
N ARG A 30 -11.18 7.82 10.17
CA ARG A 30 -12.14 7.42 11.21
C ARG A 30 -12.33 5.91 11.30
N ILE A 31 -11.81 5.15 10.33
CA ILE A 31 -11.87 3.70 10.30
C ILE A 31 -10.69 3.18 11.12
N ASP A 32 -10.96 2.33 12.10
CA ASP A 32 -9.89 1.65 12.83
C ASP A 32 -9.18 0.66 11.88
N LEU A 33 -7.85 0.76 11.83
CA LEU A 33 -7.02 -0.03 10.92
C LEU A 33 -7.17 -1.54 11.21
N VAL A 34 -7.32 -1.91 12.49
CA VAL A 34 -7.43 -3.30 12.98
C VAL A 34 -6.45 -4.24 12.25
N PRO A 35 -5.12 -4.01 12.30
CA PRO A 35 -4.18 -4.83 11.54
C PRO A 35 -4.10 -6.24 12.14
N ASP A 36 -4.22 -7.26 11.27
CA ASP A 36 -3.88 -8.64 11.61
C ASP A 36 -2.60 -9.03 10.87
N CYS A 37 -1.62 -9.60 11.60
CA CYS A 37 -0.37 -10.07 11.04
C CYS A 37 -0.13 -11.51 11.47
N VAL A 38 -0.08 -12.44 10.51
CA VAL A 38 0.16 -13.86 10.76
C VAL A 38 1.41 -14.27 9.99
N GLU A 39 2.39 -14.87 10.68
CA GLU A 39 3.61 -15.34 10.01
C GLU A 39 3.29 -16.41 8.97
N ASP A 40 3.82 -16.25 7.76
CA ASP A 40 3.73 -17.18 6.66
C ASP A 40 5.03 -18.01 6.64
N ASP A 41 4.99 -19.16 7.31
CA ASP A 41 6.15 -20.06 7.43
C ASP A 41 6.67 -20.56 6.08
N LEU A 42 5.82 -20.62 5.04
CA LEU A 42 6.21 -21.09 3.71
C LEU A 42 7.03 -20.05 2.94
N ARG A 43 6.78 -18.76 3.19
CA ARG A 43 7.52 -17.64 2.58
C ARG A 43 8.69 -17.16 3.45
N SER A 44 8.68 -17.50 4.73
CA SER A 44 9.71 -17.11 5.67
C SER A 44 10.99 -17.95 5.51
N THR A 45 12.13 -17.36 5.86
CA THR A 45 13.44 -18.02 5.88
C THR A 45 14.12 -17.80 7.23
N ALA A 46 15.34 -18.33 7.39
CA ALA A 46 16.15 -18.05 8.58
C ALA A 46 16.54 -16.57 8.71
N GLU A 47 16.56 -15.83 7.59
CA GLU A 47 17.01 -14.43 7.56
C GLU A 47 15.84 -13.45 7.51
N ILE A 48 14.68 -13.85 6.97
CA ILE A 48 13.51 -12.99 6.75
C ILE A 48 12.25 -13.63 7.35
N SER A 49 11.48 -12.87 8.13
CA SER A 49 10.10 -13.19 8.47
C SER A 49 9.17 -12.56 7.44
N VAL A 50 8.27 -13.36 6.89
CA VAL A 50 7.20 -12.89 6.02
C VAL A 50 5.88 -13.09 6.75
N TYR A 51 5.04 -12.05 6.79
CA TYR A 51 3.72 -12.07 7.39
C TYR A 51 2.67 -11.87 6.30
N GLN A 52 1.59 -12.64 6.36
CA GLN A 52 0.35 -12.26 5.72
C GLN A 52 -0.33 -11.20 6.59
N VAL A 53 -0.64 -10.05 5.98
CA VAL A 53 -1.22 -8.91 6.69
C VAL A 53 -2.61 -8.61 6.16
N PHE A 54 -3.51 -8.21 7.05
CA PHE A 54 -4.82 -7.69 6.72
C PHE A 54 -5.11 -6.40 7.48
N TYR A 55 -5.81 -5.45 6.86
CA TYR A 55 -6.23 -4.21 7.52
C TYR A 55 -7.51 -3.65 6.91
N ASN A 56 -8.23 -2.82 7.66
CA ASN A 56 -9.42 -2.13 7.15
C ASN A 56 -9.02 -0.86 6.40
N SER A 57 -9.63 -0.65 5.24
CA SER A 57 -9.45 0.52 4.39
C SER A 57 -10.77 1.27 4.21
N LEU A 58 -10.81 2.22 3.26
CA LEU A 58 -11.99 2.95 2.86
C LEU A 58 -13.18 2.00 2.65
N ASP A 59 -14.38 2.45 3.03
CA ASP A 59 -15.62 1.66 3.02
C ASP A 59 -15.59 0.38 3.87
N ASN A 60 -14.67 0.28 4.84
CA ASN A 60 -14.42 -0.92 5.66
C ASN A 60 -14.01 -2.15 4.85
N VAL A 61 -13.44 -1.96 3.65
CA VAL A 61 -12.90 -3.05 2.86
C VAL A 61 -11.67 -3.62 3.57
N ARG A 62 -11.62 -4.95 3.71
CA ARG A 62 -10.45 -5.66 4.25
C ARG A 62 -9.42 -5.87 3.14
N VAL A 63 -8.30 -5.17 3.23
CA VAL A 63 -7.18 -5.28 2.28
C VAL A 63 -6.18 -6.29 2.82
N SER A 64 -5.64 -7.13 1.93
CA SER A 64 -4.58 -8.09 2.25
C SER A 64 -3.25 -7.69 1.61
N GLY A 65 -2.14 -8.10 2.21
CA GLY A 65 -0.81 -7.98 1.63
C GLY A 65 0.20 -8.90 2.30
N TRP A 66 1.47 -8.72 1.94
CA TRP A 66 2.61 -9.33 2.61
C TRP A 66 3.51 -8.27 3.23
N TYR A 67 4.01 -8.55 4.42
CA TYR A 67 5.00 -7.74 5.12
C TYR A 67 6.25 -8.58 5.38
N ALA A 68 7.38 -8.18 4.81
CA ALA A 68 8.66 -8.86 4.97
C ALA A 68 9.62 -7.99 5.79
N ILE A 69 10.26 -8.60 6.79
CA ILE A 69 11.23 -7.94 7.68
C ILE A 69 12.41 -8.89 7.97
N PRO A 70 13.67 -8.40 8.00
CA PRO A 70 14.80 -9.21 8.45
C PRO A 70 14.62 -9.68 9.89
N ARG A 71 14.90 -10.95 10.20
CA ARG A 71 14.77 -11.48 11.58
C ARG A 71 15.77 -10.86 12.56
N HIS A 72 16.95 -10.53 12.07
CA HIS A 72 18.02 -9.93 12.85
C HIS A 72 18.14 -8.45 12.46
N ASN A 73 17.42 -7.61 13.17
CA ASN A 73 17.50 -6.16 13.02
C ASN A 73 17.44 -5.50 14.40
N ASP A 74 18.22 -4.43 14.56
CA ASP A 74 18.18 -3.58 15.75
C ASP A 74 17.83 -2.15 15.31
N GLY A 75 16.63 -1.69 15.67
CA GLY A 75 16.18 -0.31 15.44
C GLY A 75 15.37 -0.10 14.17
N ASP A 76 15.20 1.17 13.81
CA ASP A 76 14.36 1.58 12.69
C ASP A 76 14.97 1.16 11.35
N LEU A 77 14.16 0.51 10.53
CA LEU A 77 14.53 0.09 9.18
C LEU A 77 13.86 0.97 8.13
N PRO A 78 14.52 1.25 7.00
CA PRO A 78 13.84 1.80 5.84
C PRO A 78 12.78 0.80 5.34
N SER A 79 11.63 1.31 4.89
CA SER A 79 10.54 0.50 4.35
C SER A 79 10.33 0.77 2.86
N ILE A 80 9.90 -0.26 2.13
CA ILE A 80 9.44 -0.15 0.74
C ILE A 80 7.99 -0.61 0.69
N LEU A 81 7.11 0.23 0.11
CA LEU A 81 5.74 -0.16 -0.23
C LEU A 81 5.70 -0.58 -1.70
N LEU A 82 5.43 -1.86 -1.95
CA LEU A 82 5.22 -2.38 -3.30
C LEU A 82 3.72 -2.54 -3.56
N VAL A 83 3.24 -1.97 -4.65
CA VAL A 83 1.85 -2.10 -5.11
C VAL A 83 1.81 -2.98 -6.36
N PRO A 84 0.80 -3.87 -6.51
CA PRO A 84 0.70 -4.74 -7.66
C PRO A 84 0.39 -3.94 -8.94
N GLY A 85 0.81 -4.50 -10.08
CA GLY A 85 0.39 -4.00 -11.39
C GLY A 85 -1.08 -4.28 -11.68
N TYR A 86 -1.62 -3.65 -12.72
CA TYR A 86 -3.00 -3.87 -13.15
C TYR A 86 -3.27 -5.36 -13.44
N GLN A 87 -4.35 -5.91 -12.87
CA GLN A 87 -4.74 -7.33 -12.97
C GLN A 87 -3.69 -8.35 -12.52
N SER A 88 -2.70 -7.94 -11.72
CA SER A 88 -1.73 -8.85 -11.15
C SER A 88 -2.08 -9.12 -9.70
N ASP A 89 -2.02 -10.37 -9.27
CA ASP A 89 -1.82 -10.67 -7.86
C ASP A 89 -0.39 -10.28 -7.48
N PRO A 90 -0.13 -9.84 -6.23
CA PRO A 90 1.23 -9.61 -5.80
C PRO A 90 2.02 -10.93 -5.90
N PRO A 91 3.25 -10.91 -6.48
CA PRO A 91 4.04 -12.11 -6.71
C PRO A 91 4.47 -12.83 -5.42
#